data_AF-A0A2G2DWH4-F1
#
_entry.id   AF-A0A2G2DWH4-F1
#
_cell.length_a   1.000
_cell.length_b   1.000
_cell.length_c   1.000
_cell.angle_alpha   90.00
_cell.angle_beta   90.00
_cell.angle_gamma   90.00
#
_symmetry.space_group_name_H-M   'P 1'
#
loop_
_entity.id
_entity.type
_entity.pdbx_description
1 polymer ?
#
loop_
_entity_poly.entity_id
_entity_poly.type
_entity_poly.pdbx_seq_one_letter_code
_entity_poly.pdbx_strand_id
1 'polypeptide(L)'
;MNLNDPFGRLESRHQLGYESMRKSMRTNGIDTSEAALEVFGKSKKRGLKYILIGMAILLLVTLILPSALPITLSLGVVLVVVTFSSINNGKRYIRRYIEEDLNLRENSDS
;
A
#
# COMPACT_ATOMS: atom_id res chain seq x y z
N MET A 1 19.38 8.78 17.46
CA MET A 1 18.90 7.39 17.62
C MET A 1 17.43 7.41 17.99
N ASN A 2 16.57 6.77 17.20
CA ASN A 2 15.14 6.68 17.51
C ASN A 2 14.92 5.49 18.45
N LEU A 3 14.47 5.74 19.68
CA LEU A 3 14.29 4.69 20.71
C LEU A 3 13.31 3.57 20.29
N ASN A 4 12.43 3.85 19.32
CA ASN A 4 11.44 2.88 18.82
C ASN A 4 11.94 1.98 17.68
N ASP A 5 13.16 2.21 17.15
CA ASP A 5 13.78 1.35 16.14
C ASP A 5 15.31 1.34 16.31
N PRO A 6 15.84 0.65 17.35
CA PRO A 6 17.26 0.68 17.68
C PRO A 6 18.16 0.07 16.59
N PHE A 7 17.58 -0.67 15.64
CA PHE A 7 18.30 -1.35 14.56
C PHE A 7 17.90 -0.83 13.16
N GLY A 8 17.11 0.24 13.06
CA GLY A 8 16.67 0.83 11.78
C GLY A 8 15.90 -0.15 10.87
N ARG A 9 15.33 -1.24 11.40
CA ARG A 9 14.71 -2.28 10.58
C ARG A 9 13.41 -1.80 9.94
N LEU A 10 12.64 -0.98 10.65
CA LEU A 10 11.40 -0.42 10.12
C LEU A 10 11.72 0.60 9.03
N GLU A 11 12.73 1.43 9.27
CA GLU A 11 13.21 2.40 8.27
C GLU A 11 13.72 1.70 7.00
N SER A 12 14.56 0.68 7.14
CA SER A 12 15.06 -0.13 6.02
C SER A 12 13.93 -0.78 5.22
N ARG A 13 12.93 -1.36 5.89
CA ARG A 13 11.76 -1.95 5.20
C ARG A 13 10.95 -0.90 4.45
N HIS A 14 10.80 0.29 5.01
CA HIS A 14 10.12 1.38 4.35
C HIS A 14 10.89 1.92 3.15
N GLN A 15 12.22 1.98 3.24
CA GLN A 15 13.11 2.36 2.15
C GLN A 15 13.01 1.38 0.98
N LEU A 16 13.12 0.08 1.25
CA LEU A 16 12.96 -0.97 0.24
C LEU A 16 11.59 -0.89 -0.45
N GLY A 17 10.53 -0.67 0.33
CA GLY A 17 9.18 -0.50 -0.21
C GLY A 17 9.05 0.72 -1.13
N TYR A 18 9.66 1.84 -0.74
CA TYR A 18 9.71 3.05 -1.56
C TYR A 18 10.49 2.83 -2.86
N GLU A 19 11.69 2.25 -2.79
CA GLU A 19 12.53 2.01 -3.97
C GLU A 19 11.85 1.08 -4.98
N SER A 20 11.20 0.01 -4.51
CA SER A 20 10.43 -0.88 -5.38
C SER A 20 9.29 -0.14 -6.09
N MET A 21 8.55 0.71 -5.36
CA MET A 21 7.45 1.48 -5.93
C MET A 21 7.98 2.51 -6.94
N ARG A 22 9.00 3.29 -6.56
CA ARG A 22 9.66 4.28 -7.42
C ARG A 22 10.16 3.67 -8.71
N LYS A 23 10.85 2.53 -8.63
CA LYS A 23 11.32 1.78 -9.79
C LYS A 23 10.17 1.37 -10.70
N SER A 24 9.07 0.87 -10.13
CA SER A 24 7.88 0.52 -10.89
C SER A 24 7.26 1.75 -11.58
N MET A 25 7.14 2.89 -10.89
CA MET A 25 6.60 4.13 -11.46
C MET A 25 7.43 4.60 -12.65
N ARG A 26 8.75 4.70 -12.48
CA ARG A 26 9.68 5.10 -13.56
C ARG A 26 9.68 4.13 -14.74
N THR A 27 9.68 2.82 -14.47
CA THR A 27 9.66 1.80 -15.54
C THR A 27 8.40 1.90 -16.40
N ASN A 28 7.29 2.36 -15.83
CA ASN A 28 6.03 2.57 -16.54
C ASN A 28 5.87 4.00 -17.10
N GLY A 29 6.92 4.82 -17.08
CA GLY A 29 6.89 6.19 -17.63
C GLY A 29 6.00 7.17 -16.84
N ILE A 30 5.82 6.93 -15.54
CA ILE A 30 5.00 7.78 -14.68
C ILE A 30 5.88 8.93 -14.16
N ASP A 31 5.98 9.98 -14.96
CA ASP A 31 6.81 11.17 -14.72
C ASP A 31 5.98 12.42 -14.34
N THR A 32 4.66 12.30 -14.19
CA THR A 32 3.80 13.42 -13.77
C THR A 32 3.09 13.12 -12.45
N SER A 33 2.89 14.18 -11.65
CA SER A 33 2.23 14.10 -10.35
C SER A 33 0.79 13.58 -10.47
N GLU A 34 0.08 13.98 -11.53
CA GLU A 34 -1.27 13.50 -11.81
C GLU A 34 -1.31 12.01 -12.15
N ALA A 35 -0.40 11.53 -13.01
CA ALA A 35 -0.34 10.12 -13.37
C ALA A 35 0.01 9.23 -12.16
N ALA A 36 0.91 9.70 -11.28
CA ALA A 36 1.25 8.98 -10.04
C ALA A 36 0.04 8.84 -9.11
N LEU A 37 -0.74 9.91 -8.93
CA LEU A 37 -1.96 9.89 -8.13
C LEU A 37 -3.07 9.04 -8.75
N GLU A 38 -3.20 9.07 -10.08
CA GLU A 38 -4.20 8.28 -10.80
C GLU A 38 -3.92 6.77 -10.66
N VAL A 39 -2.67 6.35 -10.84
CA VAL A 39 -2.25 4.96 -10.69
C VAL A 39 -2.49 4.46 -9.28
N PHE A 40 -2.28 5.31 -8.27
CA PHE A 40 -2.63 4.98 -6.90
C PHE A 40 -4.13 4.84 -6.67
N GLY A 41 -4.93 5.77 -7.20
CA GLY A 41 -6.39 5.72 -7.11
C GLY A 41 -6.95 4.44 -7.73
N LYS A 42 -6.46 4.07 -8.92
CA LYS A 42 -6.79 2.81 -9.60
C LYS A 42 -6.39 1.60 -8.77
N SER A 43 -5.17 1.60 -8.21
CA SER A 43 -4.66 0.51 -7.37
C SER A 43 -5.49 0.34 -6.09
N LYS A 44 -5.88 1.44 -5.43
CA LYS A 44 -6.75 1.43 -4.25
C LYS A 44 -8.12 0.83 -4.59
N LYS A 45 -8.73 1.23 -5.71
CA LYS A 45 -10.05 0.72 -6.13
C LYS A 45 -10.02 -0.78 -6.43
N ARG A 46 -8.96 -1.25 -7.10
CA ARG A 46 -8.73 -2.69 -7.35
C ARG A 46 -8.51 -3.45 -6.05
N GLY A 47 -7.67 -2.92 -5.16
CA GLY A 47 -7.43 -3.51 -3.83
C GLY A 47 -8.72 -3.66 -3.03
N LEU A 48 -9.56 -2.62 -2.99
CA LEU A 48 -10.87 -2.68 -2.33
C LEU A 48 -11.77 -3.77 -2.92
N LYS A 49 -11.78 -3.92 -4.25
CA LYS A 49 -12.53 -4.99 -4.92
C LYS A 49 -12.08 -6.38 -4.47
N TYR A 50 -10.77 -6.62 -4.39
CA TYR A 50 -10.24 -7.90 -3.92
C TYR A 50 -10.57 -8.16 -2.45
N ILE A 51 -10.54 -7.12 -1.60
CA ILE A 51 -10.91 -7.24 -0.19
C ILE A 51 -12.39 -7.59 -0.04
N LEU A 52 -13.28 -6.95 -0.81
CA LEU A 52 -14.70 -7.28 -0.80
C LEU A 52 -14.94 -8.73 -1.20
N ILE A 53 -14.23 -9.22 -2.22
CA ILE A 53 -14.31 -10.63 -2.64
C ILE A 53 -13.80 -11.55 -1.52
N GLY A 54 -12.66 -11.23 -0.90
CA GLY A 54 -12.11 -12.01 0.21
C GLY A 54 -13.04 -12.06 1.43
N MET A 55 -13.67 -10.93 1.79
CA MET A 55 -14.66 -10.85 2.85
C MET A 55 -15.91 -11.67 2.53
N ALA A 56 -16.39 -11.63 1.28
CA ALA A 56 -17.53 -12.45 0.85
C ALA A 56 -17.23 -13.95 0.98
N ILE A 57 -16.03 -14.38 0.59
CA ILE A 57 -15.59 -15.78 0.74
C ILE A 57 -15.54 -16.17 2.23
N LEU A 58 -14.97 -15.31 3.08
CA LEU A 58 -14.91 -15.58 4.53
C LEU A 58 -16.30 -15.72 5.17
N LEU A 59 -17.25 -14.87 4.76
CA LEU A 59 -18.64 -14.98 5.19
C LEU A 59 -19.28 -16.31 4.73
N LEU A 60 -19.04 -16.70 3.47
CA LEU A 60 -19.58 -17.93 2.90
C LEU A 60 -19.02 -19.17 3.62
N VAL A 61 -17.72 -19.19 3.93
CA VAL A 61 -17.09 -20.24 4.74
C VAL A 61 -17.70 -20.30 6.14
N THR A 62 -17.92 -19.15 6.78
CA THR A 62 -18.51 -19.09 8.12
C THR A 62 -19.96 -19.58 8.12
N LEU A 63 -20.71 -19.31 7.05
CA LEU A 63 -22.10 -19.76 6.88
C LEU A 63 -22.20 -21.27 6.73
N ILE A 64 -21.31 -21.88 5.95
CA ILE A 64 -21.27 -23.34 5.73
C ILE A 64 -20.71 -24.07 6.95
N LEU A 65 -19.68 -23.50 7.58
CA LEU A 65 -18.96 -24.09 8.70
C LEU A 65 -18.86 -23.11 9.87
N PRO A 66 -19.92 -22.98 10.70
CA PRO A 66 -19.94 -22.03 11.81
C PRO A 66 -18.88 -22.31 12.88
N SER A 67 -18.37 -23.54 12.98
CA SER A 67 -17.23 -23.87 13.85
C SER A 67 -15.92 -23.18 13.44
N ALA A 68 -15.81 -22.71 12.19
CA ALA A 68 -14.66 -21.97 11.70
C ALA A 68 -14.69 -20.47 12.03
N LEU A 69 -15.76 -19.97 12.68
CA LEU A 69 -15.93 -18.56 13.04
C LEU A 69 -14.72 -17.91 13.72
N PRO A 70 -14.07 -18.49 14.74
CA PRO A 70 -12.89 -17.85 15.34
C PRO A 70 -11.74 -17.69 14.34
N ILE A 71 -11.59 -18.63 13.39
CA ILE A 71 -10.55 -18.59 12.36
C ILE A 71 -10.87 -17.51 11.33
N THR A 72 -12.10 -17.49 10.80
CA THR A 72 -12.51 -16.52 9.78
C THR A 72 -12.53 -15.09 10.32
N LEU A 73 -12.93 -14.90 11.57
CA LEU A 73 -12.93 -13.60 12.25
C LEU A 73 -11.49 -13.09 12.46
N SER A 74 -10.58 -13.96 12.90
CA SER A 74 -9.15 -13.62 13.04
C SER A 74 -8.55 -13.21 11.70
N LEU A 75 -8.85 -13.96 10.63
CA LEU A 75 -8.35 -13.65 9.29
C LEU A 75 -8.92 -12.33 8.75
N GLY A 76 -10.19 -12.04 9.03
CA GLY A 76 -10.83 -10.78 8.69
C GLY A 76 -10.12 -9.57 9.32
N VAL A 77 -9.80 -9.65 10.61
CA VAL A 77 -9.05 -8.60 11.33
C VAL A 77 -7.67 -8.39 10.69
N VAL A 78 -6.92 -9.47 10.44
CA VAL A 78 -5.60 -9.39 9.80
C VAL A 78 -5.69 -8.74 8.42
N LEU A 79 -6.67 -9.12 7.60
CA LEU A 79 -6.89 -8.53 6.28
C LEU A 79 -7.13 -7.03 6.35
N VAL A 80 -7.95 -6.56 7.30
CA VAL A 80 -8.22 -5.14 7.50
C VAL A 80 -6.95 -4.39 7.90
N VAL A 81 -6.19 -4.92 8.87
CA VAL A 81 -4.96 -4.28 9.36
C VAL A 81 -3.91 -4.18 8.25
N VAL A 82 -3.67 -5.27 7.52
CA VAL A 82 -2.69 -5.30 6.41
C VAL A 82 -3.11 -4.35 5.29
N THR A 83 -4.40 -4.32 4.95
CA THR A 83 -4.94 -3.39 3.96
C THR A 83 -4.70 -1.95 4.37
N PHE A 84 -5.11 -1.60 5.58
CA PHE A 84 -5.04 -0.22 6.05
C PHE A 84 -3.59 0.27 6.11
N SER A 85 -2.70 -0.57 6.64
CA SER A 85 -1.26 -0.31 6.64
C SER A 85 -0.71 -0.11 5.22
N SER A 86 -1.10 -0.97 4.28
CA SER A 86 -0.65 -0.88 2.88
C SER A 86 -1.13 0.40 2.20
N ILE A 87 -2.38 0.82 2.42
CA ILE A 87 -2.91 2.08 1.88
C ILE A 87 -2.15 3.27 2.47
N ASN A 88 -1.89 3.27 3.78
CA ASN A 88 -1.20 4.37 4.44
C ASN A 88 0.26 4.49 3.95
N ASN A 89 0.96 3.36 3.87
CA ASN A 89 2.32 3.30 3.33
C ASN A 89 2.38 3.76 1.87
N GLY A 90 1.43 3.30 1.03
CA GLY A 90 1.35 3.70 -0.37
C GLY A 90 1.17 5.21 -0.54
N LYS A 91 0.24 5.83 0.21
CA LYS A 91 0.07 7.30 0.22
C LYS A 91 1.37 8.03 0.56
N ARG A 92 2.07 7.55 1.60
CA ARG A 92 3.34 8.15 2.05
C ARG A 92 4.40 8.05 0.96
N TYR A 93 4.54 6.90 0.31
CA TYR A 93 5.53 6.68 -0.74
C TYR A 93 5.26 7.53 -1.98
N ILE A 94 4.00 7.66 -2.40
CA ILE A 94 3.65 8.47 -3.58
C ILE A 94 3.85 9.96 -3.32
N ARG A 95 3.44 10.45 -2.14
CA ARG A 95 3.72 11.85 -1.77
C ARG A 95 5.23 12.11 -1.82
N ARG A 96 6.03 11.21 -1.24
CA ARG A 96 7.49 11.30 -1.30
C ARG A 96 8.03 11.29 -2.74
N TYR A 97 7.51 10.43 -3.61
CA TYR A 97 7.90 10.38 -5.01
C TYR A 97 7.58 11.70 -5.75
N ILE A 98 6.42 12.28 -5.51
CA ILE A 98 6.04 13.58 -6.10
C ILE A 98 6.99 14.68 -5.62
N GLU A 99 7.24 14.75 -4.30
CA GLU A 99 8.07 15.79 -3.69
C GLU A 99 9.55 15.66 -4.08
N GLU A 100 10.12 14.44 -4.04
CA GLU A 100 11.54 14.20 -4.26
C GLU A 100 11.92 13.97 -5.73
N ASP A 101 11.07 13.34 -6.54
CA ASP A 101 11.45 12.98 -7.92
C ASP A 101 10.79 13.84 -8.99
N LEU A 102 9.53 14.27 -8.79
CA LEU A 102 8.79 14.99 -9.82
C LEU A 102 8.99 16.50 -9.70
N ASN A 103 8.76 17.06 -8.51
CA ASN A 103 8.93 18.49 -8.26
C ASN A 103 10.40 18.94 -8.36
N LEU A 104 11.37 18.09 -7.99
CA LEU A 104 12.79 18.43 -8.16
C LEU A 104 13.21 18.50 -9.65
N ARG A 105 12.58 17.71 -10.53
CA ARG A 105 12.88 17.73 -11.97
C ARG A 105 12.25 18.93 -12.68
N GLU A 106 11.01 19.25 -12.31
CA GLU A 106 10.33 20.46 -12.82
C GLU A 106 11.12 21.75 -12.50
N ASN A 107 11.70 21.83 -11.31
CA ASN A 107 12.54 22.97 -10.91
C ASN A 107 13.97 22.93 -11.48
N SER A 108 14.47 21.79 -11.96
CA SER A 108 15.79 21.71 -12.60
C SER A 108 15.76 21.99 -14.10
N ASP A 109 14.61 21.78 -14.73
CA ASP A 109 14.39 22.04 -16.16
C ASP A 109 13.83 23.46 -16.44
N SER A 110 13.64 24.27 -15.40
CA SER A 110 13.24 25.70 -15.43
C SER A 110 14.44 26.64 -15.28
#